data_AF-A0A447UQ89-F1
#
_entry.id   AF-A0A447UQ89-F1
#
_cell.length_a   1.000
_cell.length_b   1.000
_cell.length_c   1.000
_cell.angle_alpha   90.00
_cell.angle_beta   90.00
_cell.angle_gamma   90.00
#
_symmetry.space_group_name_H-M   'P 1'
#
loop_
_entity.id
_entity.type
_entity.pdbx_description
1 polymer ?
#
loop_
_entity_poly.entity_id
_entity_poly.type
_entity_poly.pdbx_seq_one_letter_code
_entity_poly.pdbx_strand_id
1 'polypeptide(L)' 'MKNLINHEKAFISLFNQTARYHHRHQVFEDFISCSVIALQNALSFCEKREQKYLHIVARYEKKDVVRMAELLAHVVNGLD' A
#
# COMPACT_ATOMS: atom_id res chain seq x y z
N MET A 1 17.71 -20.66 3.17
CA MET A 1 16.58 -20.68 4.12
C MET A 1 15.73 -19.45 3.84
N LYS A 2 14.54 -19.60 3.22
CA LYS A 2 13.54 -18.51 3.24
C LYS A 2 13.27 -18.27 4.73
N ASN A 3 13.60 -17.09 5.24
CA ASN A 3 13.04 -16.70 6.54
C ASN A 3 11.53 -16.85 6.39
N LEU A 4 10.92 -17.71 7.20
CA LEU A 4 9.47 -17.92 7.19
C LEU A 4 8.84 -16.68 7.85
N ILE A 5 8.90 -15.55 7.14
CA ILE A 5 8.22 -14.33 7.57
C ILE A 5 6.74 -14.65 7.54
N ASN A 6 6.08 -14.53 8.68
CA ASN A 6 4.63 -14.54 8.70
C ASN A 6 4.16 -13.20 8.12
N HIS A 7 3.84 -13.22 6.82
CA HIS A 7 3.50 -12.01 6.06
C HIS A 7 2.22 -11.34 6.56
N GLU A 8 1.24 -12.10 7.07
CA GLU A 8 0.03 -11.56 7.70
C GLU A 8 0.37 -10.73 8.95
N LYS A 9 1.17 -11.30 9.88
CA LYS A 9 1.60 -10.59 11.09
C LYS A 9 2.46 -9.37 10.77
N ALA A 10 3.34 -9.50 9.77
CA ALA A 10 4.18 -8.39 9.31
C ALA A 10 3.33 -7.26 8.72
N PHE A 11 2.33 -7.59 7.90
CA PHE A 11 1.37 -6.63 7.34
C PHE A 11 0.63 -5.89 8.47
N ILE A 12 0.05 -6.61 9.44
CA ILE A 12 -0.71 -6.00 10.53
C ILE A 12 0.19 -5.05 11.35
N SER A 13 1.40 -5.48 11.68
CA SER A 13 2.37 -4.69 12.44
C SER A 13 2.77 -3.41 11.70
N LEU A 14 3.10 -3.51 10.41
CA LEU A 14 3.47 -2.38 9.58
C LEU A 14 2.29 -1.43 9.39
N PHE A 15 1.11 -1.99 9.07
CA PHE A 15 -0.11 -1.22 8.84
C PHE A 15 -0.40 -0.34 10.07
N ASN A 16 -0.29 -0.87 11.29
CA ASN A 16 -0.54 -0.14 12.53
C ASN A 16 0.43 1.04 12.79
N GLN A 17 1.58 1.05 12.13
CA GLN A 17 2.58 2.12 12.22
C GLN A 17 2.45 3.15 11.09
N THR A 18 1.81 2.79 9.99
CA THR A 18 1.60 3.64 8.82
C THR A 18 0.55 4.70 9.10
N ALA A 19 0.92 5.97 8.86
CA ALA A 19 0.03 7.13 8.84
C ALA A 19 -0.92 7.23 10.04
N ARG A 20 -0.36 7.15 11.26
CA ARG A 20 -1.12 7.17 12.53
C ARG A 20 -1.97 8.44 12.75
N TYR A 21 -1.76 9.47 11.94
CA TYR A 21 -2.51 10.73 11.93
C TYR A 21 -3.80 10.68 11.10
N HIS A 22 -4.07 9.59 10.38
CA HIS A 22 -5.32 9.34 9.65
C HIS A 22 -6.16 8.23 10.31
N HIS A 23 -7.45 8.19 10.00
CA HIS A 23 -8.32 7.10 10.44
C HIS A 23 -7.94 5.77 9.76
N ARG A 24 -7.94 4.68 10.51
CA ARG A 24 -7.50 3.36 10.02
C ARG A 24 -8.27 2.87 8.80
N HIS A 25 -9.59 3.11 8.73
CA HIS A 25 -10.41 2.75 7.57
C HIS A 25 -9.95 3.50 6.32
N GLN A 26 -9.64 4.79 6.44
CA GLN A 26 -9.15 5.62 5.34
C GLN A 26 -7.78 5.17 4.86
N VAL A 27 -6.85 4.87 5.77
CA VAL A 27 -5.52 4.34 5.40
C VAL A 27 -5.65 3.01 4.66
N PHE A 28 -6.58 2.14 5.07
CA PHE A 28 -6.84 0.88 4.39
C PHE A 28 -7.43 1.09 2.98
N GLU A 29 -8.45 1.94 2.85
CA GLU A 29 -9.07 2.26 1.56
C GLU A 29 -8.06 2.86 0.58
N ASP A 30 -7.22 3.78 1.06
CA ASP A 30 -6.17 4.43 0.28
C ASP A 30 -5.10 3.44 -0.15
N PHE A 31 -4.64 2.58 0.76
CA PHE A 31 -3.70 1.50 0.45
C PHE A 31 -4.22 0.60 -0.68
N ILE A 32 -5.47 0.14 -0.58
CA ILE A 32 -6.09 -0.70 -1.63
C ILE A 32 -6.23 0.08 -2.93
N SER A 33 -6.70 1.33 -2.88
CA SER A 33 -6.85 2.19 -4.06
C SER A 33 -5.52 2.40 -4.78
N CYS A 34 -4.46 2.75 -4.06
CA CYS A 34 -3.12 2.93 -4.61
C CYS A 34 -2.57 1.62 -5.20
N SER A 35 -2.76 0.50 -4.51
CA SER A 35 -2.31 -0.82 -4.97
C SER A 35 -3.00 -1.23 -6.28
N VAL A 36 -4.32 -1.09 -6.35
CA VAL A 36 -5.10 -1.42 -7.56
C VAL A 36 -4.70 -0.51 -8.73
N ILE A 37 -4.56 0.80 -8.49
CA ILE A 37 -4.15 1.73 -9.56
C ILE A 37 -2.75 1.38 -10.07
N ALA A 38 -1.78 1.12 -9.20
CA ALA A 38 -0.42 0.75 -9.59
C ALA A 38 -0.41 -0.52 -10.47
N LEU A 39 -1.17 -1.55 -10.07
CA LEU A 39 -1.31 -2.78 -10.85
C LEU A 39 -2.00 -2.53 -12.20
N GLN A 40 -3.08 -1.74 -12.23
CA GLN A 40 -3.77 -1.41 -13.47
C GLN A 40 -2.90 -0.60 -14.43
N ASN A 41 -2.14 0.39 -13.92
CA ASN A 41 -1.27 1.23 -14.73
C ASN A 41 -0.05 0.46 -15.26
N ALA A 42 0.41 -0.59 -14.56
CA ALA A 42 1.43 -1.49 -15.07
C ALA A 42 0.96 -2.29 -16.31
N LEU A 43 -0.33 -2.57 -16.43
CA LEU A 43 -0.92 -3.29 -17.57
C LEU A 43 -1.34 -2.34 -18.71
N SER A 44 -2.00 -1.24 -18.35
CA SER A 44 -2.48 -0.23 -19.28
C SER A 44 -2.51 1.10 -18.56
N PHE A 45 -1.56 1.98 -18.88
CA PHE A 45 -1.48 3.28 -18.24
C PHE A 45 -2.73 4.13 -18.54
N CYS A 46 -3.25 4.81 -17.53
CA CYS A 46 -4.33 5.78 -17.67
C CYS A 46 -4.06 7.00 -16.79
N GLU A 47 -3.99 8.18 -17.41
CA GLU A 47 -3.70 9.43 -16.73
C GLU A 47 -4.72 9.76 -15.64
N LYS A 48 -6.02 9.52 -15.87
CA LYS A 48 -7.07 9.73 -14.87
C LYS A 48 -6.86 8.87 -13.62
N ARG A 49 -6.37 7.63 -13.77
CA ARG A 49 -6.01 6.77 -12.63
C ARG A 49 -4.75 7.29 -11.94
N GLU A 50 -3.73 7.67 -12.70
CA GLU A 50 -2.48 8.21 -12.17
C GLU A 50 -2.71 9.48 -11.35
N GLN A 51 -3.54 10.39 -11.83
CA GLN A 51 -3.92 11.61 -11.08
C GLN A 51 -4.62 11.26 -9.75
N LYS A 52 -5.50 10.25 -9.73
CA LYS A 52 -6.13 9.77 -8.49
C LYS A 52 -5.07 9.20 -7.54
N TYR A 53 -4.12 8.41 -8.04
CA TYR A 53 -3.01 7.87 -7.24
C TYR A 53 -2.19 8.99 -6.59
N LEU A 54 -1.76 9.97 -7.38
CA LEU A 54 -0.98 11.12 -6.91
C LEU A 54 -1.74 11.97 -5.89
N HIS A 55 -3.05 12.15 -6.09
CA HIS A 55 -3.90 12.86 -5.13
C HIS A 55 -3.99 12.16 -3.77
N ILE A 56 -4.11 10.83 -3.76
CA ILE A 56 -4.10 10.05 -2.52
C ILE A 56 -2.75 10.16 -1.83
N VAL A 57 -1.66 9.89 -2.56
CA VAL A 57 -0.28 9.91 -2.07
C VAL A 57 0.13 11.27 -1.48
N ALA A 58 -0.36 12.37 -2.05
CA ALA A 58 -0.10 13.72 -1.55
C ALA A 58 -0.62 13.97 -0.12
N ARG A 59 -1.54 13.15 0.40
CA ARG A 59 -2.04 13.23 1.79
C ARG A 59 -1.15 12.50 2.80
N TYR A 60 -0.08 11.87 2.34
CA TYR A 60 0.80 11.04 3.15
C TYR A 60 2.21 11.61 3.22
N GLU A 61 2.87 11.41 4.37
CA GLU A 61 4.31 11.64 4.45
C GLU A 61 5.05 10.62 3.57
N LYS A 62 6.19 11.01 2.99
CA LYS A 62 7.00 10.14 2.11
C LYS A 62 7.27 8.77 2.73
N LYS A 63 7.53 8.71 4.04
CA LYS A 63 7.77 7.45 4.77
C LYS A 63 6.55 6.53 4.74
N ASP A 64 5.34 7.07 4.82
CA ASP A 64 4.11 6.30 4.83
C ASP A 64 3.73 5.81 3.42
N VAL A 65 4.08 6.58 2.39
CA VAL A 65 3.97 6.13 0.98
C VAL A 65 4.86 4.91 0.73
N VAL A 66 6.10 4.93 1.25
CA VAL A 66 7.01 3.77 1.17
C VAL A 66 6.41 2.57 1.92
N ARG A 67 5.87 2.78 3.13
CA ARG A 67 5.19 1.73 3.89
C ARG A 67 3.99 1.15 3.15
N MET A 68 3.23 1.95 2.39
CA MET A 68 2.14 1.44 1.55
C MET A 68 2.63 0.47 0.47
N ALA A 69 3.79 0.75 -0.14
CA ALA A 69 4.42 -0.17 -1.08
C ALA A 69 4.91 -1.46 -0.38
N GLU A 70 5.49 -1.35 0.81
CA GLU A 70 5.89 -2.50 1.64
C GLU A 70 4.69 -3.36 2.09
N LEU A 71 3.55 -2.74 2.41
CA LEU A 71 2.30 -3.44 2.69
C LEU A 71 1.87 -4.32 1.51
N LEU A 72 1.94 -3.79 0.28
CA LEU A 72 1.63 -4.56 -0.92
C LEU A 72 2.62 -5.73 -1.10
N ALA A 73 3.90 -5.52 -0.82
CA ALA A 73 4.89 -6.59 -0.85
C ALA A 73 4.56 -7.71 0.15
N HIS A 74 4.09 -7.39 1.36
CA HIS A 74 3.64 -8.40 2.31
C HIS A 74 2.41 -9.16 1.82
N VAL A 75 1.45 -8.47 1.17
CA VAL A 75 0.29 -9.15 0.56
C VAL A 75 0.73 -10.14 -0.51
N VAL A 76 1.55 -9.71 -1.48
CA VAL A 76 1.99 -10.57 -2.60
C VAL A 76 2.79 -11.78 -2.10
N ASN A 77 3.77 -11.56 -1.22
CA ASN A 77 4.59 -12.66 -0.69
C ASN A 77 3.82 -13.59 0.26
N GLY A 78 2.66 -13.17 0.78
CA GLY A 78 1.79 -14.02 1.60
C GLY A 78 0.81 -14.89 0.79
N LEU A 79 0.79 -14.75 -0.54
CA LEU A 79 -0.01 -15.60 -1.44
C LEU A 79 0.75 -16.87 -1.87
N ASP A 80 2.07 -16.91 -1.69
CA ASP A 80 2.94 -18.07 -1.89
C ASP A 80 2.80 -19.10 -0.74
#